data_AF-A0A963J0Q3-F1
#
_entry.id   AF-A0A963J0Q3-F1
#
_cell.length_a   1.000
_cell.length_b   1.000
_cell.length_c   1.000
_cell.angle_alpha   90.00
_cell.angle_beta   90.00
_cell.angle_gamma   90.00
#
_symmetry.space_group_name_H-M   'P 1'
#
loop_
_entity.id
_entity.type
_entity.pdbx_description
1 polymer ?
#
loop_
_entity_poly.entity_id
_entity_poly.type
_entity_poly.pdbx_seq_one_letter_code
_entity_poly.pdbx_strand_id
1 'polypeptide(L)'
;VGVIGGWVVAVGMIGIDGGSFWSQMQGGVDVFSDVGNGVVKSIVFGFTVTFVALLQGYTARPTPEGVSRATTRTVVMASLAVLGLDFILTTLMFSI
;
A
#
# COMPACT_ATOMS: atom_id res chain seq x y z
N VAL A 1 -6.87 0.47 11.25
CA VAL A 1 -6.11 -0.13 12.38
C VAL A 1 -4.89 0.71 12.77
N GLY A 2 -4.04 1.14 11.82
CA GLY A 2 -2.86 1.96 12.13
C GLY A 2 -3.12 3.23 12.96
N VAL A 3 -4.14 4.02 12.58
CA VAL A 3 -4.54 5.24 13.33
C VAL A 3 -4.93 4.94 14.79
N ILE A 4 -5.70 3.87 15.01
CA ILE A 4 -6.12 3.43 16.34
C ILE A 4 -4.92 2.95 17.16
N GLY A 5 -3.99 2.21 16.55
CA GLY A 5 -2.74 1.79 17.21
C GLY A 5 -1.89 2.98 17.63
N GLY A 6 -1.77 4.00 16.76
CA GLY A 6 -1.11 5.26 17.10
C GLY A 6 -1.79 5.99 18.26
N TRP A 7 -3.12 6.02 18.29
CA TRP A 7 -3.90 6.60 19.39
C TRP A 7 -3.67 5.88 20.73
N VAL A 8 -3.66 4.54 20.73
CA VAL A 8 -3.40 3.75 21.96
C VAL A 8 -2.02 4.06 22.55
N VAL A 9 -1.00 4.20 21.71
CA VAL A 9 0.35 4.55 22.18
C VAL A 9 0.40 6.01 22.64
N ALA A 10 -0.07 6.94 21.82
CA ALA A 10 0.00 8.38 22.09
C ALA A 10 -0.82 8.79 23.33
N VAL A 11 -2.08 8.36 23.40
CA VAL A 11 -3.01 8.74 24.47
C VAL A 11 -2.94 7.75 25.62
N GLY A 12 -2.93 6.45 25.33
CA GLY A 12 -2.99 5.41 26.35
C GLY A 12 -1.68 5.14 27.08
N MET A 13 -0.51 5.35 26.45
CA MET A 13 0.79 5.09 27.08
C MET A 13 1.58 6.36 27.39
N ILE A 14 1.61 7.33 26.47
CA ILE A 14 2.40 8.57 26.60
C ILE A 14 1.61 9.66 27.36
N GLY A 15 0.28 9.55 27.42
CA GLY A 15 -0.57 10.49 28.17
C GLY A 15 -0.85 11.80 27.43
N ILE A 16 -0.79 11.80 26.09
CA ILE A 16 -1.21 12.94 25.27
C ILE A 16 -2.73 13.11 25.39
N ASP A 17 -3.22 14.35 25.41
CA ASP A 17 -4.65 14.63 25.39
C ASP A 17 -5.31 14.09 24.11
N GLY A 18 -6.34 13.26 24.27
CA GLY A 18 -7.06 12.65 23.16
C GLY A 18 -7.78 13.68 22.29
N GLY A 19 -8.27 14.77 22.88
CA GLY A 19 -8.89 15.87 22.13
C GLY A 19 -7.91 16.54 21.18
N SER A 20 -6.70 16.85 21.67
CA SER A 20 -5.60 17.40 20.88
C SER A 20 -5.17 16.47 19.75
N PHE A 21 -5.06 15.16 20.01
CA PHE A 21 -4.71 14.17 18.99
C PHE A 21 -5.70 14.17 17.82
N TRP A 22 -7.01 14.09 18.11
CA TRP A 22 -8.03 14.06 17.07
C TRP A 22 -8.23 15.41 16.38
N SER A 23 -8.12 16.51 17.11
CA SER A 23 -8.23 17.88 16.57
C SER A 23 -7.11 18.16 15.57
N GLN A 24 -5.86 17.84 15.91
CA GLN A 24 -4.73 18.00 14.99
C GLN A 24 -4.84 17.10 13.76
N MET A 25 -5.38 15.88 13.93
CA MET A 25 -5.59 14.97 12.79
C MET A 25 -6.66 15.49 11.83
N GLN A 26 -7.76 16.04 12.33
CA GLN A 26 -8.80 16.64 11.51
C GLN A 26 -8.34 17.94 10.83
N GLY A 27 -7.49 18.73 11.50
CA GLY A 27 -6.94 19.96 10.93
C GLY A 27 -5.80 19.75 9.94
N GLY A 28 -5.09 18.63 10.02
CA GLY A 28 -3.91 18.35 9.20
C GLY A 28 -4.11 17.39 8.04
N VAL A 29 -5.20 16.62 8.02
CA VAL A 29 -5.50 15.63 6.96
C VAL A 29 -6.66 16.12 6.12
N ASP A 30 -6.45 16.26 4.82
CA ASP A 30 -7.52 16.52 3.87
C ASP A 30 -8.05 15.19 3.32
N VAL A 31 -9.35 14.98 3.46
CA VAL A 31 -10.03 13.74 3.04
C VAL A 31 -9.89 13.53 1.54
N PHE A 32 -9.99 14.58 0.73
CA PHE A 32 -9.95 14.42 -0.72
C PHE A 32 -8.53 14.22 -1.23
N SER A 33 -7.57 15.04 -0.79
CA SER A 33 -6.19 14.94 -1.25
C SER A 33 -5.41 13.80 -0.62
N ASP A 34 -5.66 13.42 0.64
CA ASP A 34 -4.83 12.40 1.29
C ASP A 34 -5.49 11.02 1.20
N VAL A 35 -6.79 10.93 1.50
CA VAL A 35 -7.50 9.63 1.48
C VAL A 35 -7.81 9.21 0.04
N GLY A 36 -8.27 10.14 -0.81
CA GLY A 36 -8.56 9.86 -2.22
C GLY A 36 -7.34 9.36 -2.98
N ASN A 37 -6.19 10.02 -2.77
CA ASN A 37 -4.90 9.61 -3.31
C ASN A 37 -4.48 8.21 -2.84
N GLY A 38 -4.70 7.88 -1.56
CA GLY A 38 -4.48 6.54 -1.03
C GLY A 38 -5.34 5.46 -1.70
N VAL A 39 -6.62 5.76 -1.96
CA VAL A 39 -7.54 4.84 -2.64
C VAL A 39 -7.07 4.57 -4.08
N VAL A 40 -6.73 5.62 -4.84
CA VAL A 40 -6.25 5.47 -6.22
C VAL A 40 -4.99 4.60 -6.26
N LYS A 41 -4.01 4.86 -5.38
CA LYS A 41 -2.81 4.03 -5.27
C LYS A 41 -3.15 2.56 -5.00
N SER A 42 -4.07 2.29 -4.07
CA SER A 42 -4.44 0.91 -3.73
C SER A 42 -5.06 0.14 -4.90
N ILE A 43 -5.87 0.81 -5.74
CA ILE A 43 -6.47 0.20 -6.94
C ILE A 43 -5.39 -0.15 -7.96
N VAL A 44 -4.46 0.78 -8.21
CA VAL A 44 -3.35 0.57 -9.15
C VAL A 44 -2.47 -0.59 -8.68
N PHE A 45 -2.08 -0.62 -7.40
CA PHE A 45 -1.27 -1.71 -6.86
C PHE A 45 -2.00 -3.05 -6.91
N GLY A 46 -3.29 -3.08 -6.57
CA GLY A 46 -4.11 -4.28 -6.68
C GLY A 46 -4.13 -4.84 -8.09
N PHE A 47 -4.40 -3.98 -9.08
CA PHE A 47 -4.41 -4.38 -10.49
C PHE A 47 -3.04 -4.91 -10.95
N THR A 48 -1.95 -4.22 -10.62
CA THR A 48 -0.59 -4.65 -10.99
C THR A 48 -0.23 -6.00 -10.38
N VAL A 49 -0.49 -6.20 -9.08
CA VAL A 49 -0.19 -7.47 -8.40
C VAL A 49 -0.99 -8.62 -9.01
N THR A 50 -2.29 -8.42 -9.25
CA THR A 50 -3.14 -9.44 -9.89
C THR A 50 -2.67 -9.74 -11.30
N PHE A 51 -2.33 -8.72 -12.10
CA PHE A 51 -1.83 -8.92 -13.45
C PHE A 51 -0.52 -9.72 -13.48
N VAL A 52 0.44 -9.38 -12.61
CA VAL A 52 1.70 -10.11 -12.47
C VAL A 52 1.44 -11.57 -12.05
N ALA A 53 0.55 -11.79 -11.09
CA ALA A 53 0.20 -13.14 -10.64
C ALA A 53 -0.42 -14.00 -11.75
N LEU A 54 -1.35 -13.44 -12.53
CA LEU A 54 -1.97 -14.12 -13.67
C LEU A 54 -0.94 -14.44 -14.76
N LEU A 55 -0.05 -13.49 -15.08
CA LEU A 55 0.98 -13.68 -16.09
C LEU A 55 1.96 -14.80 -15.71
N GLN A 56 2.42 -14.83 -14.46
CA GLN A 56 3.34 -15.89 -14.01
C GLN A 56 2.64 -17.23 -13.85
N GLY A 57 1.36 -17.25 -13.47
CA GLY A 57 0.57 -18.48 -13.46
C GLY A 57 0.36 -19.04 -14.86
N TYR A 58 0.04 -18.19 -15.83
CA TYR A 58 -0.18 -18.59 -17.23
C TYR A 58 1.09 -19.09 -17.93
N THR A 59 2.23 -18.46 -17.64
CA THR A 59 3.52 -18.83 -18.25
C THR A 59 4.28 -19.92 -17.48
N ALA A 60 3.72 -20.41 -16.36
CA ALA A 60 4.34 -21.46 -15.57
C ALA A 60 4.45 -22.76 -16.38
N ARG A 61 5.60 -23.44 -16.24
CA ARG A 61 5.73 -24.80 -16.76
C ARG A 61 4.80 -25.73 -15.97
N PRO A 62 4.08 -26.66 -16.63
CA PRO A 62 3.17 -27.58 -15.97
C PRO A 62 3.93 -28.72 -15.27
N THR A 63 4.84 -28.35 -14.37
CA THR A 63 5.62 -29.24 -13.51
C THR A 63 5.62 -28.69 -12.09
N PRO A 64 5.68 -29.53 -11.05
CA PRO A 64 5.67 -29.07 -9.66
C PRO A 64 6.79 -28.06 -9.34
N GLU A 65 8.01 -28.31 -9.85
CA GLU A 65 9.14 -27.38 -9.68
C GLU A 65 8.92 -26.06 -10.45
N GLY A 66 8.28 -26.12 -11.62
CA GLY A 66 7.93 -24.96 -12.43
C GLY A 66 6.95 -24.02 -11.72
N VAL A 67 5.92 -24.58 -11.07
CA VAL A 67 4.95 -23.82 -10.28
C VAL A 67 5.60 -23.17 -9.06
N SER A 68 6.45 -23.92 -8.33
CA SER A 68 7.18 -23.37 -7.17
C SER A 68 8.07 -22.18 -7.56
N ARG A 69 8.82 -22.30 -8.66
CA ARG A 69 9.63 -21.18 -9.19
C ARG A 69 8.78 -20.00 -9.64
N ALA A 70 7.64 -20.25 -10.28
CA ALA A 70 6.73 -19.20 -10.73
C ALA A 70 6.20 -18.38 -9.55
N THR A 71 5.80 -19.02 -8.45
CA THR A 71 5.33 -18.34 -7.23
C THR A 71 6.40 -17.40 -6.64
N THR A 72 7.64 -17.86 -6.51
CA THR A 72 8.74 -17.01 -6.02
C THR A 72 8.99 -15.83 -6.95
N ARG A 73 8.95 -16.06 -8.28
CA ARG A 73 9.11 -14.99 -9.27
C ARG A 73 7.98 -13.97 -9.19
N THR A 74 6.74 -14.40 -8.96
CA THR A 74 5.58 -13.52 -8.78
C THR A 74 5.80 -12.56 -7.63
N VAL A 75 6.23 -13.04 -6.46
CA VAL A 75 6.43 -12.18 -5.28
C VAL A 75 7.49 -11.12 -5.55
N VAL A 76 8.63 -11.51 -6.13
CA VAL A 76 9.72 -10.57 -6.44
C VAL A 76 9.27 -9.52 -7.47
N MET A 77 8.66 -9.96 -8.57
CA MET A 77 8.22 -9.04 -9.64
C MET A 77 7.10 -8.11 -9.17
N ALA A 78 6.13 -8.62 -8.43
CA ALA A 78 5.04 -7.81 -7.88
C ALA A 78 5.57 -6.76 -6.89
N SER A 79 6.52 -7.14 -6.02
CA SER A 79 7.12 -6.23 -5.03
C SER A 79 7.90 -5.10 -5.70
N LEU A 80 8.74 -5.42 -6.69
CA LEU A 80 9.50 -4.41 -7.45
C LEU A 80 8.57 -3.49 -8.26
N ALA A 81 7.53 -4.04 -8.88
CA ALA A 81 6.56 -3.26 -9.63
C ALA A 81 5.78 -2.29 -8.74
N VAL A 82 5.34 -2.73 -7.56
CA VAL A 82 4.65 -1.87 -6.59
C VAL A 82 5.57 -0.76 -6.09
N LEU A 83 6.84 -1.05 -5.76
CA LEU A 83 7.80 -0.03 -5.35
C LEU A 83 8.07 1.01 -6.45
N GLY A 84 8.25 0.56 -7.70
CA GLY A 84 8.45 1.46 -8.83
C GLY A 84 7.22 2.33 -9.12
N LEU A 85 6.02 1.74 -9.07
CA LEU A 85 4.78 2.47 -9.25
C LEU A 85 4.52 3.44 -8.10
N ASP A 86 4.88 3.09 -6.86
CA ASP A 86 4.73 4.00 -5.73
C ASP A 86 5.56 5.26 -5.91
N PHE A 87 6.81 5.14 -6.38
CA PHE A 87 7.64 6.29 -6.71
C PHE A 87 6.97 7.18 -7.78
N ILE A 88 6.52 6.58 -8.89
CA ILE A 88 5.89 7.33 -10.00
C ILE A 88 4.59 8.00 -9.57
N LEU A 89 3.72 7.29 -8.85
CA LEU A 89 2.45 7.85 -8.40
C LEU A 89 2.68 8.97 -7.38
N THR A 90 3.61 8.79 -6.44
CA THR A 90 3.95 9.82 -5.46
C THR A 90 4.45 11.09 -6.12
N THR A 91 5.36 10.98 -7.10
CA THR A 91 5.86 12.17 -7.80
C THR A 91 4.75 12.87 -8.57
N LEU A 92 3.87 12.13 -9.27
CA LEU A 92 2.76 12.73 -10.00
C LEU A 92 1.71 13.41 -9.10
N MET A 93 1.45 12.86 -7.92
CA MET A 93 0.37 13.32 -7.04
C MET A 93 0.78 14.48 -6.11
N PHE A 94 2.07 14.65 -5.85
CA PHE A 94 2.59 15.68 -4.96
C PHE A 94 3.51 16.70 -5.65
N SER A 95 3.94 16.46 -6.90
CA SER A 95 4.75 17.40 -7.68
C SER A 95 3.96 18.20 -8.73
N ILE A 96 2.70 17.82 -9.01
CA ILE A 96 1.75 18.53 -9.88
C ILE A 96 0.66 19.10 -8.97
#